data_AF-A0A511R2E7-F1
#
_entry.id   AF-A0A511R2E7-F1
#
_cell.length_a   1.000
_cell.length_b   1.000
_cell.length_c   1.000
_cell.angle_alpha   90.00
_cell.angle_beta   90.00
_cell.angle_gamma   90.00
#
_symmetry.space_group_name_H-M   'P 1'
#
loop_
_entity.id
_entity.type
_entity.pdbx_description
1 polymer ?
#
loop_
_entity_poly.entity_id
_entity_poly.type
_entity_poly.pdbx_seq_one_letter_code
_entity_poly.pdbx_strand_id
1 'polypeptide(L)' 'MAGLSNIDPKVVRLQIELLRQSSPARRLPIMASLSATAIGFLHQTLTQKLGNACLARIKWMRLHYGAVLAEQLREKSGP' A
#
# COMPACT_ATOMS: atom_id res chain seq x y z
N MET A 1 0.06 -18.76 -5.85
CA MET A 1 -0.36 -17.62 -5.02
C MET A 1 0.87 -16.81 -4.66
N ALA A 2 1.14 -15.70 -5.34
CA ALA A 2 2.29 -14.85 -5.02
C ALA A 2 1.88 -13.89 -3.90
N GLY A 3 2.41 -14.13 -2.69
CA GLY A 3 2.24 -13.21 -1.57
C GLY A 3 2.84 -11.86 -1.93
N LEU A 4 2.05 -10.78 -1.77
CA LEU A 4 2.47 -9.40 -2.03
C LEU A 4 3.45 -8.85 -0.96
N SER A 5 4.09 -9.72 -0.19
CA SER A 5 5.21 -9.38 0.70
C SER A 5 6.55 -9.43 -0.06
N ASN A 6 6.58 -9.08 -1.34
CA ASN A 6 7.81 -8.96 -2.12
C ASN A 6 8.42 -7.56 -1.98
N ILE A 7 8.49 -7.02 -0.77
CA ILE A 7 9.39 -5.88 -0.55
C ILE A 7 10.79 -6.49 -0.60
N ASP A 8 11.60 -6.04 -1.57
CA ASP A 8 12.99 -6.47 -1.71
C ASP A 8 13.70 -6.32 -0.34
N PRO A 9 14.34 -7.37 0.19
CA PRO A 9 15.07 -7.31 1.46
C PRO A 9 16.05 -6.15 1.57
N LYS A 10 16.62 -5.68 0.45
CA LYS A 10 17.50 -4.51 0.39
C LYS A 10 16.75 -3.21 0.68
N VAL A 11 15.53 -3.08 0.17
CA VAL A 11 14.67 -1.91 0.42
C VAL A 11 14.27 -1.87 1.90
N VAL A 12 13.93 -3.02 2.48
CA VAL A 12 13.64 -3.13 3.92
C VAL A 12 14.86 -2.71 4.76
N ARG A 13 16.06 -3.18 4.41
CA ARG A 13 17.30 -2.79 5.12
C ARG A 13 17.56 -1.29 5.05
N LEU A 14 17.43 -0.68 3.87
CA LEU A 14 17.62 0.75 3.69
C LEU A 14 16.60 1.56 4.52
N GLN A 15 15.33 1.18 4.53
CA GLN A 15 14.30 1.84 5.34
C GLN A 15 14.62 1.75 6.84
N ILE A 16 15.09 0.60 7.32
CA ILE A 16 15.49 0.42 8.71
C ILE A 16 16.71 1.29 9.05
N GLU A 17 17.70 1.40 8.16
CA GLU A 17 18.87 2.26 8.36
C GLU A 17 18.50 3.73 8.44
N LEU A 18 17.63 4.21 7.53
CA LEU A 18 17.11 5.58 7.55
C LEU A 18 16.36 5.89 8.85
N LEU A 19 15.58 4.93 9.37
CA LEU A 19 14.88 5.08 10.65
C LEU A 19 15.84 5.07 11.84
N ARG A 20 16.88 4.23 11.81
CA ARG A 20 17.90 4.18 12.88
C ARG A 20 18.69 5.49 12.98
N GLN A 21 19.02 6.10 11.85
CA GLN A 21 19.73 7.39 11.79
C GLN A 21 18.84 8.59 12.15
N SER A 22 17.52 8.39 12.19
CA SER A 22 16.56 9.43 12.54
C SER A 22 16.29 9.47 14.04
N SER A 23 16.07 10.68 14.58
CA SER A 23 15.64 10.85 15.96
C SER A 23 14.28 10.16 16.20
N PRO A 24 13.99 9.66 17.42
CA PRO A 24 12.74 8.96 17.71
C PRO A 24 11.49 9.74 17.26
N ALA A 25 11.49 11.06 17.47
CA ALA A 25 10.40 11.95 17.05
C ALA A 25 10.18 11.99 15.53
N ARG A 26 11.23 11.75 14.72
CA ARG A 26 11.13 11.75 13.25
C ARG A 26 10.81 10.38 12.65
N ARG A 27 10.97 9.28 13.40
CA ARG A 27 10.74 7.92 12.88
C ARG A 27 9.31 7.70 12.43
N LEU A 28 8.34 8.12 13.25
CA LEU A 28 6.91 7.99 12.92
C LEU A 28 6.52 8.77 11.64
N PRO A 29 6.88 10.06 11.49
CA PRO A 29 6.66 10.80 10.25
C PRO A 29 7.30 10.14 9.02
N ILE A 30 8.53 9.61 9.15
CA ILE A 30 9.22 8.95 8.04
C ILE A 30 8.50 7.65 7.67
N MET A 31 8.11 6.82 8.65
CA MET A 31 7.34 5.60 8.38
C MET A 31 5.99 5.89 7.73
N ALA A 32 5.28 6.93 8.18
CA ALA A 32 4.02 7.36 7.60
C ALA A 32 4.20 7.80 6.15
N SER A 33 5.24 8.60 5.87
CA SER A 33 5.59 9.06 4.53
C SER A 33 5.92 7.89 3.59
N LEU A 34 6.78 6.97 4.01
CA LEU A 34 7.15 5.78 3.23
C LEU A 34 5.94 4.88 2.93
N SER A 35 5.06 4.72 3.92
CA SER A 35 3.82 3.94 3.76
C SER A 35 2.88 4.60 2.77
N ALA A 36 2.70 5.93 2.86
CA ALA A 36 1.88 6.68 1.91
C ALA A 36 2.43 6.59 0.48
N THR A 37 3.74 6.69 0.30
CA THR A 37 4.39 6.52 -1.00
C THR A 37 4.16 5.12 -1.57
N ALA A 38 4.34 4.06 -0.76
CA ALA A 38 4.12 2.69 -1.19
C ALA A 38 2.66 2.44 -1.59
N ILE A 39 1.70 2.94 -0.81
CA ILE A 39 0.27 2.86 -1.12
C ILE A 39 -0.04 3.58 -2.43
N GLY A 40 0.51 4.78 -2.63
CA GLY A 40 0.35 5.55 -3.87
C GLY A 40 0.84 4.79 -5.11
N PHE A 41 2.06 4.24 -5.06
CA PHE A 41 2.59 3.44 -6.17
C PHE A 41 1.76 2.19 -6.46
N LEU A 42 1.27 1.52 -5.41
CA LEU A 42 0.45 0.34 -5.58
C LEU A 42 -0.90 0.70 -6.22
N HIS A 43 -1.54 1.79 -5.79
CA HIS A 43 -2.75 2.32 -6.41
C HIS A 43 -2.53 2.67 -7.89
N GLN A 44 -1.45 3.37 -8.20
CA GLN A 44 -1.09 3.74 -9.58
C GLN A 44 -0.88 2.48 -10.45
N THR A 45 -0.13 1.51 -9.95
CA THR A 45 0.13 0.24 -10.64
C THR A 45 -1.17 -0.53 -10.90
N LEU A 46 -2.05 -0.63 -9.89
CA LEU A 46 -3.34 -1.30 -10.05
C LEU A 46 -4.25 -0.56 -11.03
N THR A 47 -4.24 0.77 -11.01
CA THR A 47 -5.01 1.61 -11.94
C THR A 47 -4.53 1.41 -13.37
N GLN A 48 -3.21 1.40 -13.61
CA GLN A 48 -2.64 1.11 -14.93
C GLN A 48 -2.99 -0.29 -15.42
N LYS A 49 -2.95 -1.30 -14.54
CA LYS A 49 -3.26 -2.70 -14.90
C LYS A 49 -4.75 -2.95 -15.17
N LEU A 50 -5.64 -2.27 -14.46
CA LEU A 50 -7.09 -2.50 -14.52
C LEU A 50 -7.82 -1.47 -15.39
N GLY A 51 -7.17 -0.38 -15.77
CA GLY A 51 -7.78 0.72 -16.53
C GLY A 51 -8.88 1.48 -15.78
N ASN A 52 -9.10 1.20 -14.49
CA ASN A 52 -10.18 1.76 -13.70
C ASN A 52 -9.75 1.96 -12.24
N ALA A 53 -9.79 3.20 -11.77
CA ALA A 53 -9.36 3.59 -10.43
C ALA A 53 -10.26 3.02 -9.32
N CYS A 54 -11.56 2.88 -9.57
CA CYS A 54 -12.50 2.25 -8.64
C CYS A 54 -12.18 0.76 -8.44
N LEU A 55 -12.00 0.04 -9.55
CA LEU A 55 -11.59 -1.37 -9.50
C LEU A 55 -10.21 -1.55 -8.86
N ALA A 56 -9.28 -0.63 -9.12
CA ALA A 56 -7.97 -0.63 -8.47
C ALA A 56 -8.08 -0.48 -6.95
N ARG A 57 -8.93 0.43 -6.48
CA ARG A 57 -9.19 0.65 -5.05
C ARG A 57 -9.87 -0.54 -4.38
N ILE A 58 -10.88 -1.15 -5.03
CA ILE A 58 -11.54 -2.36 -4.53
C ILE A 58 -10.53 -3.52 -4.46
N LYS A 59 -9.73 -3.70 -5.50
CA LYS A 59 -8.69 -4.75 -5.54
C LYS A 59 -7.64 -4.54 -4.46
N TRP A 60 -7.19 -3.30 -4.24
CA TRP A 60 -6.29 -2.96 -3.14
C TRP A 60 -6.91 -3.29 -1.78
N MET A 61 -8.16 -2.86 -1.54
CA MET A 61 -8.88 -3.14 -0.30
C MET A 61 -8.97 -4.65 -0.03
N ARG A 62 -9.27 -5.44 -1.06
CA ARG A 62 -9.36 -6.90 -0.97
C ARG A 62 -8.04 -7.56 -0.60
N LEU A 63 -6.92 -7.05 -1.13
CA LEU A 63 -5.59 -7.60 -0.88
C LEU A 63 -5.08 -7.30 0.54
N HIS A 64 -5.44 -6.15 1.11
CA HIS A 64 -4.90 -5.69 2.39
C HIS A 64 -5.84 -5.89 3.58
N TYR A 65 -7.15 -5.84 3.37
CA TYR A 65 -8.15 -5.91 4.45
C TYR A 65 -9.17 -7.04 4.26
N GLY A 66 -9.03 -7.82 3.20
CA GLY A 66 -9.87 -8.98 2.92
C GLY A 66 -11.17 -8.66 2.17
N ALA A 67 -11.92 -9.72 1.86
CA ALA A 67 -13.09 -9.63 0.97
C ALA A 67 -14.23 -8.79 1.56
N VAL A 68 -14.48 -8.90 2.87
CA VAL A 68 -15.61 -8.22 3.54
C VAL A 68 -15.53 -6.70 3.36
N LEU A 69 -14.37 -6.09 3.63
CA LEU A 69 -14.20 -4.64 3.45
C LEU A 69 -14.22 -4.23 1.97
N ALA A 70 -13.75 -5.10 1.08
CA ALA A 70 -13.74 -4.80 -0.35
C ALA A 70 -15.16 -4.77 -0.96
N GLU A 71 -16.03 -5.70 -0.56
CA GLU A 71 -17.42 -5.71 -1.01
C GLU A 71 -18.20 -4.52 -0.44
N GLN A 72 -18.00 -4.16 0.84
CA GLN A 72 -18.59 -2.94 1.42
C GLN A 72 -18.16 -1.67 0.65
N LEU A 73 -16.91 -1.62 0.18
CA LEU A 73 -16.45 -0.51 -0.65
C LEU A 73 -17.13 -0.50 -2.01
N ARG A 74 -17.28 -1.68 -2.64
CA ARG A 74 -17.97 -1.82 -3.93
C ARG A 74 -19.42 -1.35 -3.84
N GLU A 75 -20.15 -1.78 -2.82
CA GLU A 75 -21.54 -1.39 -2.57
C GLU A 75 -21.69 0.13 -2.42
N LYS A 76 -20.73 0.79 -1.75
CA LYS A 76 -20.72 2.25 -1.55
C LYS A 76 -20.24 3.05 -2.77
N SER A 77 -19.45 2.44 -3.64
CA SER A 77 -18.83 3.14 -4.77
C SER A 77 -19.69 3.13 -6.03
N GLY A 78 -20.83 2.41 -6.03
CA GLY A 78 -21.70 2.25 -7.18
C GLY A 78 -21.07 1.40 -8.29
N PRO A 79 -21.86 0.96 -9.31
CA PRO A 79 -21.33 0.31 -10.50
C PRO A 79 -20.34 1.20 -11.27
#